data_AF-A0A958K0F6-F1
#
_entry.id   AF-A0A958K0F6-F1
#
_cell.length_a   1.000
_cell.length_b   1.000
_cell.length_c   1.000
_cell.angle_alpha   90.00
_cell.angle_beta   90.00
_cell.angle_gamma   90.00
#
_symmetry.space_group_name_H-M   'P 1'
#
loop_
_entity.id
_entity.type
_entity.pdbx_description
1 polymer ?
#
loop_
_entity_poly.entity_id
_entity_poly.type
_entity_poly.pdbx_seq_one_letter_code
_entity_poly.pdbx_strand_id
1 'polypeptide(L)'
;ASLPKESRGTLSFCLIWWLLPPLLFFTLGQVGEGALFQPRYFMWSSLALCILLAQALSLIHSRKVKVVSVVVFALLLLLLPRQWQRENWRDAIAAVNAVNGTETVLLYSGLFEADSVAKNVSEKDFDYLLSPLSPYPLKKMAILLPSSFESKSHERYFTQEIQPLLEHGDVLLLSPSMKQHLSPHGTVPKYFLAYFEIRGYGAEEIFSQGLVQAYRLKRLTPSST
;
A
#
# COMPACT_ATOMS: atom_id res chain seq x y z
N ALA A 1 -11.02 -32.61 31.65
CA ALA A 1 -9.58 -32.92 31.75
C ALA A 1 -8.81 -31.62 31.94
N SER A 2 -8.09 -31.47 33.06
CA SER A 2 -7.25 -30.29 33.32
C SER A 2 -5.98 -30.36 32.47
N LEU A 3 -5.63 -29.27 31.79
CA LEU A 3 -4.39 -29.18 31.01
C LEU A 3 -3.17 -29.28 31.94
N PRO A 4 -2.11 -30.01 31.55
CA PRO A 4 -0.88 -30.09 32.33
C PRO A 4 -0.25 -28.70 32.53
N LYS A 5 0.46 -28.49 33.64
CA LYS A 5 0.99 -27.16 34.04
C LYS A 5 1.86 -26.50 32.95
N GLU A 6 2.64 -27.30 32.21
CA GLU A 6 3.46 -26.85 31.07
C GLU A 6 2.62 -26.39 29.86
N SER A 7 1.44 -26.97 29.67
CA SER A 7 0.50 -26.56 28.63
C SER A 7 -0.14 -25.21 28.92
N ARG A 8 -0.24 -24.79 30.19
CA ARG A 8 -0.82 -23.50 30.57
C ARG A 8 0.14 -22.35 30.23
N GLY A 9 1.44 -22.53 30.49
CA GLY A 9 2.46 -21.55 30.11
C GLY A 9 2.56 -21.34 28.60
N THR A 10 2.54 -22.45 27.84
CA THR A 10 2.56 -22.42 26.37
C THR A 10 1.34 -21.70 25.80
N LEU A 11 0.15 -21.98 26.35
CA LEU A 11 -1.10 -21.35 25.91
C LEU A 11 -1.10 -19.84 26.18
N SER A 12 -0.70 -19.42 27.37
CA SER A 12 -0.57 -18.00 27.71
C SER A 12 0.44 -17.29 26.81
N PHE A 13 1.60 -17.91 26.57
CA PHE A 13 2.61 -17.36 25.66
C PHE A 13 2.07 -17.18 24.25
N CYS A 14 1.42 -18.20 23.67
CA CYS A 14 0.89 -18.11 22.31
C CYS A 14 -0.26 -17.09 22.21
N LEU A 15 -1.11 -16.97 23.24
CA LEU A 15 -2.15 -15.95 23.26
C LEU A 15 -1.57 -14.53 23.28
N ILE A 16 -0.56 -14.28 24.13
CA ILE A 16 0.13 -13.00 24.17
C ILE A 16 0.83 -12.73 22.84
N TRP A 17 1.55 -13.70 22.29
CA TRP A 17 2.25 -13.56 21.01
C TRP A 17 1.27 -13.28 19.85
N TRP A 18 0.10 -13.91 19.83
CA TRP A 18 -0.90 -13.68 18.80
C TRP A 18 -1.54 -12.28 18.93
N LEU A 19 -1.90 -11.85 20.14
CA LEU A 19 -2.68 -10.63 20.40
C LEU A 19 -1.84 -9.37 20.53
N LEU A 20 -0.64 -9.47 21.11
CA LEU A 20 0.18 -8.30 21.45
C LEU A 20 0.56 -7.47 20.22
N PRO A 21 1.03 -8.06 19.09
CA PRO A 21 1.44 -7.26 17.94
C PRO A 21 0.27 -6.50 17.30
N PRO A 22 -0.87 -7.12 16.96
CA PRO A 22 -2.02 -6.37 16.45
C PRO A 22 -2.49 -5.28 17.40
N LEU A 23 -2.55 -5.55 18.72
CA LEU A 23 -2.94 -4.55 19.71
C LEU A 23 -1.96 -3.39 19.77
N LEU A 24 -0.66 -3.67 19.75
CA LEU A 24 0.38 -2.65 19.79
C LEU A 24 0.39 -1.80 18.52
N PHE A 25 0.26 -2.39 17.33
CA PHE A 25 0.16 -1.64 16.09
C PHE A 25 -1.15 -0.85 15.99
N PHE A 26 -2.24 -1.39 16.53
CA PHE A 26 -3.51 -0.68 16.60
C PHE A 26 -3.41 0.55 17.51
N THR A 27 -2.86 0.41 18.72
CA THR A 27 -2.71 1.53 19.64
C THR A 27 -1.73 2.58 19.11
N LEU A 28 -0.60 2.17 18.53
CA LEU A 28 0.34 3.10 17.89
C LEU A 28 -0.28 3.80 16.69
N GLY A 29 -1.12 3.10 15.91
CA GLY A 29 -1.86 3.70 14.80
C GLY A 29 -2.92 4.72 15.22
N GLN A 30 -3.39 4.70 16.47
CA GLN A 30 -4.31 5.73 17.00
C GLN A 30 -3.57 6.97 17.51
N VAL A 31 -2.30 6.83 17.93
CA VAL A 31 -1.52 7.91 18.55
C VAL A 31 -0.54 8.56 17.56
N GLY A 32 -0.06 7.84 16.56
CA GLY A 32 0.86 8.33 15.54
C GLY A 32 0.17 8.86 14.28
N GLU A 33 0.85 9.72 13.53
CA GLU A 33 0.39 10.26 12.23
C GLU A 33 0.46 9.23 11.08
N GLY A 34 0.55 7.93 11.37
CA GLY A 34 0.80 6.89 10.38
C GLY A 34 -0.09 5.66 10.55
N ALA A 35 -0.57 5.09 9.45
CA ALA A 35 -1.32 3.85 9.42
C ALA A 35 -0.40 2.63 9.63
N LEU A 36 0.16 2.50 10.84
CA LEU A 36 1.02 1.37 11.25
C LEU A 36 0.22 0.06 11.42
N PHE A 37 -1.11 0.13 11.49
CA PHE A 37 -1.97 -1.03 11.60
C PHE A 37 -2.25 -1.67 10.22
N GLN A 38 -1.20 -2.20 9.58
CA GLN A 38 -1.33 -2.98 8.34
C GLN A 38 -1.12 -4.48 8.61
N PRO A 39 -1.89 -5.39 7.98
CA PRO A 39 -1.76 -6.83 8.15
C PRO A 39 -0.32 -7.37 8.04
N ARG A 40 0.47 -6.80 7.14
CA ARG A 40 1.86 -7.22 6.90
C ARG A 40 2.77 -7.11 8.14
N TYR A 41 2.53 -6.14 9.02
CA TYR A 41 3.40 -5.89 10.18
C TYR A 41 3.21 -6.88 11.33
N PHE A 42 2.08 -7.59 11.35
CA PHE A 42 1.77 -8.60 12.35
C PHE A 42 1.53 -9.99 11.73
N MET A 43 1.91 -10.21 10.46
CA MET A 43 1.82 -11.54 9.83
C MET A 43 2.57 -12.62 10.62
N TRP A 44 3.68 -12.28 11.27
CA TRP A 44 4.46 -13.21 12.08
C TRP A 44 3.71 -13.69 13.34
N SER A 45 2.70 -12.94 13.83
CA SER A 45 1.85 -13.39 14.95
C SER A 45 0.89 -14.52 14.55
N SER A 46 0.70 -14.76 13.25
CA SER A 46 -0.11 -15.89 12.76
C SER A 46 0.46 -17.25 13.14
N LEU A 47 1.78 -17.36 13.37
CA LEU A 47 2.41 -18.59 13.83
C LEU A 47 1.86 -19.03 15.19
N ALA A 48 1.66 -18.09 16.11
CA ALA A 48 1.07 -18.36 17.41
C ALA A 48 -0.37 -18.88 17.28
N LEU A 49 -1.14 -18.33 16.34
CA LEU A 49 -2.49 -18.82 16.04
C LEU A 49 -2.45 -20.25 15.49
N CYS A 50 -1.50 -20.59 14.61
CA CYS A 50 -1.33 -21.95 14.12
C CYS A 50 -1.05 -22.95 15.25
N ILE A 51 -0.20 -22.58 16.22
CA ILE A 51 0.10 -23.42 17.39
C ILE A 51 -1.14 -23.59 18.27
N LEU A 52 -1.88 -22.51 18.54
CA LEU A 52 -3.14 -22.56 19.30
C LEU A 52 -4.18 -23.46 18.63
N LEU A 53 -4.33 -23.36 17.31
CA LEU A 53 -5.24 -24.20 16.53
C LEU A 53 -4.80 -25.67 16.55
N ALA A 54 -3.50 -25.95 16.42
CA ALA A 54 -2.96 -27.31 16.52
C ALA A 54 -3.21 -27.91 17.91
N GLN A 55 -3.02 -27.11 18.97
CA GLN A 55 -3.33 -27.51 20.33
C GLN A 55 -4.83 -27.76 20.52
N ALA A 56 -5.71 -26.90 20.00
CA ALA A 56 -7.16 -27.11 20.04
C ALA A 56 -7.57 -28.40 19.32
N LEU A 57 -6.99 -28.67 18.14
CA LEU A 57 -7.20 -29.92 17.40
C LEU A 57 -6.69 -31.14 18.19
N SER A 58 -5.60 -31.01 18.96
CA SER A 58 -5.06 -32.11 19.76
C SER A 58 -6.04 -32.59 20.84
N LEU A 59 -6.91 -31.71 21.35
CA LEU A 59 -7.93 -32.03 22.36
C LEU A 59 -9.12 -32.80 21.80
N ILE A 60 -9.29 -32.84 20.48
CA ILE A 60 -10.34 -33.60 19.80
C ILE A 60 -9.95 -35.08 19.78
N HIS A 61 -10.69 -35.91 20.52
CA HIS A 61 -10.44 -37.34 20.66
C HIS A 61 -10.89 -38.13 19.42
N SER A 62 -11.98 -37.73 18.77
CA SER A 62 -12.50 -38.41 17.59
C SER A 62 -11.66 -38.10 16.35
N ARG A 63 -11.02 -39.12 15.77
CA ARG A 63 -10.27 -39.00 14.50
C ARG A 63 -11.14 -38.46 13.37
N LYS A 64 -12.41 -38.88 13.29
CA LYS A 64 -13.36 -38.42 12.26
C LYS A 64 -13.59 -36.90 12.39
N VAL A 65 -13.87 -36.43 13.60
CA VAL A 65 -14.09 -35.00 13.86
C VAL A 65 -12.84 -34.19 13.54
N LYS A 66 -11.66 -34.66 13.96
CA LYS A 66 -10.37 -34.01 13.66
C LYS A 66 -10.14 -33.86 12.15
N VAL A 67 -10.38 -34.91 11.37
CA VAL A 67 -10.26 -34.87 9.90
C VAL A 67 -11.26 -33.89 9.30
N VAL A 68 -12.53 -33.96 9.72
CA VAL A 68 -13.57 -33.03 9.25
C VAL A 68 -13.21 -31.58 9.56
N SER A 69 -12.74 -31.28 10.78
CA SER A 69 -12.31 -29.94 11.17
C SER A 69 -11.17 -29.42 10.29
N VAL A 70 -10.16 -30.25 10.00
CA VAL A 70 -9.04 -29.87 9.11
C VAL A 70 -9.54 -29.61 7.69
N VAL A 71 -10.41 -30.47 7.16
CA VAL A 71 -10.98 -30.29 5.81
C VAL A 71 -11.82 -29.02 5.72
N VAL A 72 -12.71 -28.78 6.70
CA VAL A 72 -13.52 -27.55 6.75
C VAL A 72 -12.62 -26.32 6.83
N PHE A 73 -11.58 -26.34 7.66
CA PHE A 73 -10.66 -25.21 7.77
C PHE A 73 -9.88 -24.99 6.47
N ALA A 74 -9.41 -26.04 5.81
CA ALA A 74 -8.76 -25.96 4.51
C ALA A 74 -9.70 -25.39 3.44
N LEU A 75 -10.97 -25.81 3.41
CA LEU A 75 -11.99 -25.27 2.51
C LEU A 75 -12.26 -23.80 2.79
N LEU A 76 -12.37 -23.38 4.06
CA LEU A 76 -12.51 -21.98 4.42
C LEU A 76 -11.32 -21.13 3.94
N LEU A 77 -10.10 -21.67 4.02
CA LEU A 77 -8.91 -21.00 3.47
C LEU A 77 -8.92 -20.86 1.95
N LEU A 78 -9.63 -21.75 1.23
CA LEU A 78 -9.83 -21.66 -0.21
C LEU A 78 -10.94 -20.67 -0.58
N LEU A 79 -11.94 -20.50 0.29
CA LEU A 79 -13.02 -19.51 0.13
C LEU A 79 -12.57 -18.09 0.45
N LEU A 80 -11.46 -17.92 1.18
CA LEU A 80 -10.87 -16.60 1.37
C LEU A 80 -10.43 -16.05 0.01
N PRO A 81 -10.93 -14.88 -0.41
CA PRO A 81 -10.54 -14.28 -1.68
C PRO A 81 -9.04 -13.96 -1.63
N ARG A 82 -8.25 -14.84 -2.24
CA ARG A 82 -6.82 -14.60 -2.46
C ARG A 82 -6.68 -13.68 -3.65
N GLN A 83 -6.89 -12.39 -3.43
CA GLN A 83 -6.56 -11.38 -4.43
C GLN A 83 -5.03 -11.22 -4.45
N TRP A 84 -4.32 -12.15 -5.11
CA TRP A 84 -2.93 -11.95 -5.50
C TRP A 84 -2.91 -10.92 -6.61
N GLN A 85 -3.16 -9.68 -6.26
CA GLN A 85 -3.07 -8.60 -7.21
C GLN A 85 -1.58 -8.31 -7.41
N ARG A 86 -1.07 -8.71 -8.57
CA ARG A 86 0.33 -8.49 -8.92
C ARG A 86 0.47 -7.04 -9.38
N GLU A 87 1.28 -6.27 -8.69
CA GLU A 87 1.70 -4.96 -9.16
C GLU A 87 2.53 -5.12 -10.44
N ASN A 88 2.01 -4.63 -11.56
CA ASN A 88 2.66 -4.77 -12.86
C ASN A 88 3.60 -3.59 -13.14
N TRP A 89 4.57 -3.37 -12.25
CA TRP A 89 5.55 -2.31 -12.36
C TRP A 89 6.33 -2.37 -13.67
N ARG A 90 6.66 -3.58 -14.14
CA ARG A 90 7.40 -3.79 -15.38
C ARG A 90 6.72 -3.13 -16.58
N ASP A 91 5.46 -3.47 -16.81
CA ASP A 91 4.75 -3.01 -18.01
C ASP A 91 4.34 -1.55 -17.88
N ALA A 92 4.00 -1.09 -16.66
CA ALA A 92 3.75 0.32 -16.39
C ALA A 92 4.98 1.19 -16.68
N ILE A 93 6.17 0.76 -16.22
CA ILE A 93 7.42 1.47 -16.46
C ILE A 93 7.83 1.40 -17.93
N ALA A 94 7.61 0.26 -18.60
CA ALA A 94 7.83 0.15 -20.03
C ALA A 94 6.95 1.14 -20.82
N ALA A 95 5.69 1.28 -20.45
CA ALA A 95 4.76 2.23 -21.05
C ALA A 95 5.18 3.69 -20.80
N VAL A 96 5.58 4.03 -19.56
CA VAL A 96 6.11 5.36 -19.21
C VAL A 96 7.39 5.69 -19.99
N ASN A 97 8.29 4.72 -20.13
CA ASN A 97 9.54 4.87 -20.88
C ASN A 97 9.33 4.94 -22.40
N ALA A 98 8.21 4.42 -22.92
CA ALA A 98 7.84 4.50 -24.32
C ALA A 98 7.23 5.85 -24.72
N VAL A 99 6.82 6.67 -23.74
CA VAL A 99 6.37 8.05 -24.00
C VAL A 99 7.58 8.88 -24.45
N ASN A 100 7.52 9.41 -25.67
CA ASN A 100 8.52 10.35 -26.18
C ASN A 100 8.47 11.67 -25.39
N GLY A 101 9.62 12.17 -24.97
CA GLY A 101 9.75 13.44 -24.24
C GLY A 101 10.65 13.33 -23.02
N THR A 102 10.86 14.45 -22.36
CA THR A 102 11.63 14.57 -21.11
C THR A 102 10.73 14.89 -19.92
N GLU A 103 9.47 14.47 -19.98
CA GLU A 103 8.49 14.73 -18.92
C GLU A 103 8.96 14.14 -17.58
N THR A 104 8.68 14.86 -16.51
CA THR A 104 8.96 14.37 -15.15
C THR A 104 7.89 13.35 -14.74
N VAL A 105 8.29 12.30 -14.03
CA VAL A 105 7.40 11.28 -13.50
C VAL A 105 7.11 11.58 -12.03
N LEU A 106 5.87 11.95 -11.73
CA LEU A 106 5.33 11.99 -10.38
C LEU A 106 5.02 10.57 -9.91
N LEU A 107 5.74 10.06 -8.92
CA LEU A 107 5.67 8.68 -8.46
C LEU A 107 5.11 8.59 -7.04
N TYR A 108 4.01 7.87 -6.85
CA TYR A 108 3.64 7.39 -5.52
C TYR A 108 4.11 5.93 -5.35
N SER A 109 4.88 5.64 -4.31
CA SER A 109 5.49 4.31 -4.10
C SER A 109 4.56 3.27 -3.46
N GLY A 110 3.43 3.70 -2.88
CA GLY A 110 2.54 2.83 -2.12
C GLY A 110 3.00 2.55 -0.68
N LEU A 111 4.13 3.12 -0.25
CA LEU A 111 4.66 3.00 1.10
C LEU A 111 4.12 4.13 1.98
N PHE A 112 3.81 3.82 3.24
CA PHE A 112 3.26 4.83 4.17
C PHE A 112 4.29 5.91 4.47
N GLU A 113 5.57 5.55 4.40
CA GLU A 113 6.68 6.45 4.59
C GLU A 113 6.79 7.50 3.48
N ALA A 114 6.08 7.35 2.35
CA ALA A 114 5.99 8.39 1.33
C ALA A 114 5.40 9.70 1.88
N ASP A 115 4.61 9.68 2.96
CA ASP A 115 4.11 10.90 3.60
C ASP A 115 5.21 11.74 4.25
N SER A 116 6.36 11.14 4.55
CA SER A 116 7.54 11.85 5.02
C SER A 116 8.17 12.72 3.93
N VAL A 117 7.82 12.50 2.64
CA VAL A 117 8.40 13.20 1.50
C VAL A 117 8.31 14.72 1.61
N ALA A 118 7.17 15.18 2.09
CA ALA A 118 6.89 16.60 2.26
C ALA A 118 7.50 17.23 3.54
N LYS A 119 8.15 16.45 4.41
CA LYS A 119 8.64 16.91 5.73
C LYS A 119 10.18 17.00 5.82
N ASN A 120 10.90 16.89 4.69
CA ASN A 120 12.36 16.71 4.53
C ASN A 120 12.79 15.24 4.61
N VAL A 121 12.95 14.63 3.43
CA VAL A 121 13.55 13.30 3.23
C VAL A 121 15.06 13.45 3.33
N SER A 122 15.73 12.60 4.11
CA SER A 122 17.18 12.45 3.95
C SER A 122 17.46 11.68 2.65
N GLU A 123 18.54 11.94 1.91
CA GLU A 123 18.86 11.20 0.67
C GLU A 123 18.76 9.66 0.83
N LYS A 124 19.06 9.14 2.03
CA LYS A 124 18.96 7.71 2.36
C LYS A 124 17.54 7.15 2.37
N ASP A 125 16.54 7.97 2.64
CA ASP A 125 15.14 7.55 2.65
C ASP A 125 14.54 7.48 1.24
N PHE A 126 15.23 8.06 0.24
CA PHE A 126 14.78 8.07 -1.14
C PHE A 126 14.92 6.70 -1.81
N ASP A 127 16.01 5.98 -1.53
CA ASP A 127 16.36 4.72 -2.21
C ASP A 127 15.32 3.61 -2.01
N TYR A 128 14.80 3.45 -0.78
CA TYR A 128 13.82 2.40 -0.51
C TYR A 128 12.42 2.78 -1.05
N LEU A 129 12.07 4.07 -1.07
CA LEU A 129 10.82 4.55 -1.66
C LEU A 129 10.82 4.33 -3.19
N LEU A 130 11.99 4.30 -3.81
CA LEU A 130 12.18 3.94 -5.22
C LEU A 130 12.42 2.44 -5.46
N SER A 131 12.36 1.60 -4.44
CA SER A 131 12.59 0.15 -4.58
C SER A 131 11.75 -0.53 -5.68
N PRO A 132 10.49 -0.13 -5.98
CA PRO A 132 9.75 -0.72 -7.11
C PRO A 132 10.41 -0.48 -8.48
N LEU A 133 11.23 0.56 -8.60
CA LEU A 133 11.96 0.91 -9.81
C LEU A 133 13.34 0.23 -9.91
N SER A 134 13.87 -0.33 -8.83
CA SER A 134 15.19 -0.98 -8.84
C SER A 134 15.33 -2.06 -9.93
N PRO A 135 14.37 -3.00 -10.11
CA PRO A 135 14.45 -3.99 -11.18
C PRO A 135 14.07 -3.43 -12.57
N TYR A 136 13.39 -2.27 -12.63
CA TYR A 136 12.85 -1.66 -13.84
C TYR A 136 13.12 -0.15 -13.82
N PRO A 137 14.31 0.31 -14.23
CA PRO A 137 14.67 1.72 -14.09
C PRO A 137 13.81 2.61 -15.00
N LEU A 138 13.35 3.73 -14.44
CA LEU A 138 12.80 4.83 -15.23
C LEU A 138 13.93 5.52 -16.00
N LYS A 139 13.67 5.85 -17.27
CA LYS A 139 14.58 6.65 -18.11
C LYS A 139 14.35 8.16 -17.94
N LYS A 140 13.41 8.54 -17.08
CA LYS A 140 12.94 9.90 -16.84
C LYS A 140 13.15 10.25 -15.37
N MET A 141 13.29 11.53 -15.07
CA MET A 141 13.38 12.01 -13.70
C MET A 141 12.11 11.66 -12.94
N ALA A 142 12.25 11.09 -11.74
CA ALA A 142 11.13 10.75 -10.87
C ALA A 142 11.10 11.65 -9.63
N ILE A 143 9.93 12.17 -9.29
CA ILE A 143 9.66 12.94 -8.08
C ILE A 143 8.61 12.21 -7.27
N LEU A 144 8.90 11.96 -6.00
CA LEU A 144 8.03 11.21 -5.12
C LEU A 144 6.82 12.05 -4.70
N LEU A 145 5.65 11.41 -4.64
CA LEU A 145 4.44 12.00 -4.11
C LEU A 145 4.17 11.49 -2.68
N PRO A 146 3.68 12.35 -1.77
CA PRO A 146 3.04 11.89 -0.54
C PRO A 146 1.74 11.15 -0.85
N SER A 147 1.13 10.47 0.13
CA SER A 147 -0.14 9.77 -0.09
C SER A 147 -1.33 10.71 -0.32
N SER A 148 -1.26 11.93 0.22
CA SER A 148 -2.26 12.98 -0.01
C SER A 148 -1.64 14.38 0.03
N PHE A 149 -2.44 15.39 -0.29
CA PHE A 149 -2.08 16.81 -0.19
C PHE A 149 -2.94 17.56 0.84
N GLU A 150 -3.60 16.84 1.75
CA GLU A 150 -4.57 17.44 2.68
C GLU A 150 -3.91 18.18 3.85
N SER A 151 -2.69 17.79 4.22
CA SER A 151 -1.94 18.46 5.29
C SER A 151 -1.27 19.75 4.77
N LYS A 152 -1.11 20.76 5.63
CA LYS A 152 -0.42 22.02 5.25
C LYS A 152 1.01 21.80 4.74
N SER A 153 1.72 20.80 5.29
CA SER A 153 3.05 20.42 4.80
C SER A 153 2.99 19.84 3.39
N HIS A 154 1.98 19.00 3.11
CA HIS A 154 1.82 18.38 1.80
C HIS A 154 1.35 19.39 0.75
N GLU A 155 0.45 20.31 1.10
CA GLU A 155 0.05 21.41 0.21
C GLU A 155 1.24 22.32 -0.10
N ARG A 156 2.08 22.63 0.90
CA ARG A 156 3.32 23.40 0.67
C ARG A 156 4.26 22.68 -0.29
N TYR A 157 4.47 21.37 -0.08
CA TYR A 157 5.27 20.54 -0.97
C TYR A 157 4.71 20.57 -2.40
N PHE A 158 3.39 20.47 -2.55
CA PHE A 158 2.73 20.60 -3.85
C PHE A 158 3.04 21.94 -4.52
N THR A 159 2.83 23.06 -3.83
CA THR A 159 3.07 24.40 -4.39
C THR A 159 4.54 24.65 -4.72
N GLN A 160 5.48 24.10 -3.94
CA GLN A 160 6.92 24.36 -4.10
C GLN A 160 7.59 23.45 -5.12
N GLU A 161 7.25 22.16 -5.14
CA GLU A 161 7.96 21.15 -5.94
C GLU A 161 7.15 20.67 -7.14
N ILE A 162 5.83 20.49 -6.99
CA ILE A 162 4.99 19.85 -8.01
C ILE A 162 4.39 20.88 -8.97
N GLN A 163 3.85 21.97 -8.45
CA GLN A 163 3.19 23.00 -9.24
C GLN A 163 4.10 23.62 -10.30
N PRO A 164 5.38 23.97 -10.02
CA PRO A 164 6.26 24.51 -11.05
C PRO A 164 6.45 23.55 -12.23
N LEU A 165 6.52 22.24 -11.98
CA LEU A 165 6.70 21.24 -13.04
C LEU A 165 5.49 21.21 -13.98
N LEU A 166 4.30 21.26 -13.41
CA LEU A 166 3.04 21.31 -14.13
C LEU A 166 2.87 22.59 -14.97
N GLU A 167 3.47 23.69 -14.53
CA GLU A 167 3.44 24.96 -15.26
C GLU A 167 4.40 24.95 -16.47
N HIS A 168 5.47 24.15 -16.42
CA HIS A 168 6.47 24.06 -17.49
C HIS A 168 6.13 23.03 -18.58
N GLY A 169 5.16 22.15 -18.35
CA GLY A 169 4.69 21.22 -19.37
C GLY A 169 3.93 20.02 -18.80
N ASP A 170 3.75 19.02 -19.67
CA ASP A 170 3.14 17.74 -19.32
C ASP A 170 4.02 16.97 -18.32
N VAL A 171 3.38 16.29 -17.37
CA VAL A 171 4.05 15.37 -16.44
C VAL A 171 3.37 14.00 -16.47
N LEU A 172 4.08 12.98 -16.03
CA LEU A 172 3.58 11.61 -15.98
C LEU A 172 3.28 11.24 -14.53
N LEU A 173 2.06 10.83 -14.23
CA LEU A 173 1.71 10.27 -12.93
C LEU A 173 1.85 8.75 -12.98
N LEU A 174 2.63 8.17 -12.07
CA LEU A 174 2.81 6.73 -11.89
C LEU A 174 2.44 6.37 -10.45
N SER A 175 1.44 5.54 -10.24
CA SER A 175 0.95 5.22 -8.89
C SER A 175 0.31 3.84 -8.82
N PRO A 176 0.51 3.08 -7.72
CA PRO A 176 -0.21 1.86 -7.49
C PRO A 176 -1.69 2.16 -7.16
N SER A 177 -2.60 1.40 -7.76
CA SER A 177 -4.04 1.40 -7.51
C SER A 177 -4.38 0.70 -6.18
N MET A 178 -3.77 1.15 -5.09
CA MET A 178 -4.09 0.72 -3.74
C MET A 178 -5.36 1.42 -3.26
N LYS A 179 -6.16 0.72 -2.43
CA LYS A 179 -7.23 1.38 -1.70
C LYS A 179 -6.63 2.31 -0.66
N GLN A 180 -6.94 3.58 -0.77
CA GLN A 180 -6.55 4.55 0.23
C GLN A 180 -7.60 4.48 1.34
N HIS A 181 -7.23 3.97 2.52
CA HIS A 181 -8.15 3.77 3.64
C HIS A 181 -8.82 5.07 4.13
N LEU A 182 -8.32 6.23 3.68
CA LEU A 182 -8.71 7.57 4.11
C LEU A 182 -9.35 8.44 3.01
N SER A 183 -9.42 7.99 1.74
CA SER A 183 -9.93 8.83 0.65
C SER A 183 -11.34 8.44 0.18
N PRO A 184 -12.27 9.41 -0.01
CA PRO A 184 -13.59 9.14 -0.59
C PRO A 184 -13.51 8.65 -2.05
N HIS A 185 -12.37 8.82 -2.72
CA HIS A 185 -12.16 8.47 -4.13
C HIS A 185 -11.79 7.00 -4.37
N GLY A 186 -11.66 6.21 -3.29
CA GLY A 186 -11.55 4.74 -3.34
C GLY A 186 -10.16 4.19 -3.67
N THR A 187 -9.42 4.78 -4.63
CA THR A 187 -8.04 4.38 -4.95
C THR A 187 -7.11 5.59 -5.03
N VAL A 188 -5.82 5.38 -4.77
CA VAL A 188 -4.82 6.46 -4.79
C VAL A 188 -4.74 7.18 -6.14
N PRO A 189 -4.74 6.51 -7.31
CA PRO A 189 -4.75 7.21 -8.58
C PRO A 189 -6.00 8.09 -8.74
N LYS A 190 -7.18 7.61 -8.35
CA LYS A 190 -8.42 8.42 -8.41
C LYS A 190 -8.35 9.66 -7.54
N TYR A 191 -7.74 9.55 -6.35
CA TYR A 191 -7.50 10.71 -5.50
C TYR A 191 -6.64 11.76 -6.21
N PHE A 192 -5.48 11.36 -6.74
CA PHE A 192 -4.60 12.30 -7.45
C PHE A 192 -5.27 12.91 -8.68
N LEU A 193 -5.94 12.08 -9.49
CA LEU A 193 -6.66 12.55 -10.67
C LEU A 193 -7.70 13.61 -10.31
N ALA A 194 -8.54 13.37 -9.29
CA ALA A 194 -9.52 14.36 -8.83
C ALA A 194 -8.83 15.63 -8.29
N TYR A 195 -7.73 15.47 -7.55
CA TYR A 195 -6.97 16.58 -6.99
C TYR A 195 -6.35 17.49 -8.07
N PHE A 196 -5.81 16.89 -9.14
CA PHE A 196 -5.24 17.60 -10.28
C PHE A 196 -6.34 18.20 -11.18
N GLU A 197 -7.47 17.52 -11.35
CA GLU A 197 -8.61 17.99 -12.13
C GLU A 197 -9.20 19.29 -11.57
N ILE A 198 -9.42 19.35 -10.25
CA ILE A 198 -9.89 20.58 -9.56
C ILE A 198 -8.93 21.76 -9.78
N ARG A 199 -7.65 21.48 -10.06
CA ARG A 199 -6.61 22.49 -10.34
C ARG A 199 -6.40 22.76 -11.83
N GLY A 200 -7.29 22.26 -12.69
CA GLY A 200 -7.29 22.53 -14.13
C GLY A 200 -6.35 21.64 -14.93
N TYR A 201 -6.06 20.42 -14.45
CA TYR A 201 -5.26 19.45 -15.19
C TYR A 201 -6.10 18.22 -15.56
N GLY A 202 -6.11 17.88 -16.85
CA GLY A 202 -6.70 16.66 -17.37
C GLY A 202 -5.71 15.52 -17.35
N ALA A 203 -6.22 14.28 -17.30
CA ALA A 203 -5.40 13.10 -17.34
C ALA A 203 -5.73 12.23 -18.55
N GLU A 204 -4.70 11.89 -19.31
CA GLU A 204 -4.75 10.93 -20.39
C GLU A 204 -4.14 9.61 -19.90
N GLU A 205 -4.89 8.52 -19.99
CA GLU A 205 -4.40 7.21 -19.56
C GLU A 205 -3.30 6.69 -20.49
N ILE A 206 -2.15 6.33 -19.91
CA ILE A 206 -1.04 5.67 -20.63
C ILE A 206 -1.07 4.17 -20.38
N PHE A 207 -1.38 3.77 -19.15
CA PHE A 207 -1.37 2.38 -18.71
C PHE A 207 -2.33 2.16 -17.55
N SER A 208 -3.20 1.15 -17.64
CA SER A 208 -4.18 0.80 -16.60
C SER A 208 -4.28 -0.68 -16.29
N GLN A 209 -3.32 -1.49 -16.75
CA GLN A 209 -3.38 -2.94 -16.56
C GLN A 209 -2.83 -3.34 -15.18
N GLY A 210 -3.72 -3.82 -14.31
CA GLY A 210 -3.37 -4.35 -13.00
C GLY A 210 -3.37 -3.28 -11.90
N LEU A 211 -2.44 -3.42 -10.95
CA LEU A 211 -2.37 -2.54 -9.78
C LEU A 211 -1.45 -1.35 -9.91
N VAL A 212 -0.85 -1.11 -11.06
CA VAL A 212 -0.03 0.09 -11.27
C VAL A 212 -0.63 0.81 -12.45
N GLN A 213 -0.88 2.11 -12.28
CA GLN A 213 -1.51 2.94 -13.29
C GLN A 213 -0.58 4.10 -13.64
N ALA A 214 -0.58 4.47 -14.92
CA ALA A 214 0.17 5.60 -15.43
C ALA A 214 -0.72 6.53 -16.25
N TYR A 215 -0.61 7.83 -15.98
CA TYR A 215 -1.38 8.88 -16.66
C TYR A 215 -0.45 9.99 -17.12
N ARG A 216 -0.78 10.67 -18.22
CA ARG A 216 -0.18 11.94 -18.61
C ARG A 216 -1.09 13.06 -18.12
N LEU A 217 -0.56 13.94 -17.28
CA LEU A 217 -1.26 15.13 -16.82
C LEU A 217 -0.98 16.28 -17.79
N LYS A 218 -2.05 16.92 -18.27
CA LYS A 218 -2.01 18.04 -19.21
C LYS A 218 -2.83 19.19 -18.64
N ARG A 219 -2.41 20.43 -18.88
CA ARG A 219 -3.24 21.59 -18.53
C ARG A 219 -4.50 21.58 -19.40
N LEU A 220 -5.67 21.67 -18.76
CA LEU A 220 -6.92 21.89 -19.47
C LEU A 220 -6.86 23.30 -20.04
N THR A 221 -6.85 23.42 -21.36
CA THR A 221 -7.09 24.70 -22.02
C THR A 221 -8.46 25.17 -21.57
N PRO A 222 -8.62 26.41 -21.06
CA PRO A 222 -9.96 26.92 -20.78
C PRO A 222 -10.76 26.82 -22.07
N SER A 223 -11.78 25.98 -22.07
CA SER A 223 -12.74 25.89 -23.16
C SER A 223 -13.28 27.29 -23.37
N SER A 224 -12.95 27.88 -24.52
CA SER A 224 -13.45 29.18 -24.95
C SER A 224 -14.98 29.11 -25.04
N THR A 225 -15.65 29.48 -23.95
CA THR A 225 -17.06 29.86 -23.91
C THR A 225 -17.20 31.33 -24.25
#